data_AF-A0AAV4A1F3-F1
#
_entry.id   AF-A0AAV4A1F3-F1
#
_cell.length_a   1.000
_cell.length_b   1.000
_cell.length_c   1.000
_cell.angle_alpha   90.00
_cell.angle_beta   90.00
_cell.angle_gamma   90.00
#
_symmetry.space_group_name_H-M   'P 1'
#
loop_
_entity.id
_entity.type
_entity.pdbx_description
1 polymer ?
#
loop_
_entity_poly.entity_id
_entity_poly.type
_entity_poly.pdbx_seq_one_letter_code
_entity_poly.pdbx_strand_id
1 'polypeptide(L)'
;MAPLRISFLIRSVYDLLPSNANLVRWGKKDDPTCPLCQCRQTTEHVLSSCKVALSQEQYTWRHNRVLQELASVISTAKREIYPSSTTSTVFTTEGGIKKWHGGSITIKTHRKGLLGGCNNWVVSADLPE
;
A
#
# COMPACT_ATOMS: atom_id res chain seq x y z
N MET A 1 -7.70 14.59 -0.13
CA MET A 1 -6.25 14.42 0.19
C MET A 1 -5.96 15.06 1.53
N ALA A 2 -5.35 14.34 2.48
CA ALA A 2 -4.96 14.94 3.75
C ALA A 2 -3.87 16.02 3.53
N PRO A 3 -4.02 17.26 4.02
CA PRO A 3 -3.08 18.37 3.77
C PRO A 3 -1.63 18.09 4.23
N LEU A 4 -1.48 17.17 5.18
CA LEU A 4 -0.19 16.73 5.70
C LEU A 4 0.66 15.96 4.67
N ARG A 5 0.03 15.27 3.70
CA ARG A 5 0.77 14.46 2.70
C ARG A 5 1.49 15.34 1.67
N ILE A 6 0.80 16.39 1.20
CA ILE A 6 1.35 17.31 0.19
C ILE A 6 2.48 18.14 0.78
N SER A 7 2.29 18.65 2.00
CA SER A 7 3.33 19.39 2.71
C SER A 7 4.56 18.53 3.01
N PHE A 8 4.39 17.26 3.37
CA PHE A 8 5.50 16.33 3.52
C PHE A 8 6.27 16.14 2.20
N LEU A 9 5.56 15.87 1.10
CA LEU A 9 6.17 15.69 -0.23
C LEU A 9 7.01 16.89 -0.64
N ILE A 10 6.44 18.09 -0.58
CA ILE A 10 7.16 19.33 -0.92
C ILE A 10 8.41 19.47 -0.05
N ARG A 11 8.29 19.28 1.27
CA ARG A 11 9.43 19.40 2.19
C ARG A 11 10.49 18.33 1.97
N SER A 12 10.10 17.12 1.57
CA SER A 12 11.03 16.04 1.26
C SER A 12 11.87 16.32 0.02
N VAL A 13 11.26 16.93 -1.01
CA VAL A 13 11.94 17.28 -2.27
C VAL A 13 12.92 18.43 -2.07
N TYR A 14 12.57 19.43 -1.26
CA TYR A 14 13.40 20.61 -1.04
C TYR A 14 14.34 20.52 0.18
N ASP A 15 14.56 19.33 0.75
CA ASP A 15 15.40 19.15 1.96
C ASP A 15 14.97 20.09 3.12
N LEU A 16 13.66 20.26 3.31
CA LEU A 16 13.07 21.09 4.38
C LEU A 16 12.49 20.24 5.52
N LEU A 17 12.75 18.93 5.51
CA LEU A 17 12.38 18.05 6.60
C LEU A 17 13.27 18.32 7.83
N PRO A 18 12.79 18.01 9.05
CA PRO A 18 13.54 18.19 10.29
C PRO A 18 14.67 17.15 10.44
N SER A 19 15.70 17.24 9.59
CA SER A 19 16.98 16.54 9.75
C SER A 19 17.84 17.25 10.79
N ASN A 20 18.80 16.58 11.46
CA ASN A 20 19.64 17.26 12.46
C ASN A 20 20.42 18.43 11.83
N ALA A 21 20.88 18.29 10.57
CA ALA A 21 21.51 19.40 9.86
C ALA A 21 20.58 20.61 9.71
N ASN A 22 19.30 20.41 9.43
CA ASN A 22 18.31 21.49 9.34
C ASN A 22 17.89 22.02 10.71
N LEU A 23 17.79 21.16 11.72
CA LEU A 23 17.50 21.58 13.10
C LEU A 23 18.59 22.50 13.64
N VAL A 24 19.87 22.23 13.33
CA VAL A 24 20.98 23.15 13.65
C VAL A 24 20.85 24.47 12.90
N ARG A 25 20.54 24.43 11.60
CA ARG A 25 20.28 25.67 10.82
C ARG A 25 19.13 26.51 11.39
N TRP A 26 18.13 25.86 11.98
CA TRP A 26 16.99 26.53 12.63
C TRP A 26 17.23 26.93 14.08
N GLY A 27 18.45 26.70 14.62
CA GLY A 27 18.76 27.00 16.02
C GLY A 27 18.00 26.15 17.04
N LYS A 28 17.53 24.96 16.63
CA LYS A 28 16.79 24.03 17.51
C LYS A 28 17.64 22.92 18.10
N LYS A 29 18.85 22.74 17.59
CA LYS A 29 19.81 21.73 18.04
C LYS A 29 21.22 22.28 17.84
N ASP A 30 22.16 21.83 18.66
CA ASP A 30 23.55 22.27 18.57
C ASP A 30 24.36 21.39 17.60
N ASP A 31 24.12 20.07 17.61
CA ASP A 31 24.89 19.11 16.82
C ASP A 31 24.14 18.55 15.59
N PRO A 32 24.75 18.61 14.39
CA PRO A 32 24.15 18.11 13.15
C PRO A 32 24.43 16.62 12.90
N THR A 33 25.00 15.91 13.89
CA THR A 33 25.49 14.54 13.72
C THR A 33 24.35 13.52 13.75
N CYS A 34 24.55 12.43 13.02
CA CYS A 34 23.67 11.27 13.00
C CYS A 34 23.87 10.45 14.27
N PRO A 35 22.81 10.05 15.00
CA PRO A 35 22.95 9.26 16.21
C PRO A 35 23.55 7.85 15.96
N LEU A 36 23.45 7.35 14.72
CA LEU A 36 23.92 6.00 14.37
C LEU A 36 25.38 6.01 13.92
N CYS A 37 25.75 6.87 12.97
CA CYS A 37 27.07 6.84 12.33
C CYS A 37 27.95 8.06 12.63
N GLN A 38 27.46 9.01 13.44
CA GLN A 38 28.15 10.24 13.82
C GLN A 38 28.56 11.18 12.66
N CYS A 39 28.22 10.85 11.42
CA CYS A 39 28.38 11.74 10.27
C CYS A 39 27.29 12.83 10.26
N ARG A 40 27.47 13.88 9.46
CA ARG A 40 26.44 14.92 9.27
C ARG A 40 25.13 14.31 8.75
N GLN A 41 24.03 14.55 9.47
CA GLN A 41 22.71 14.00 9.14
C GLN A 41 21.88 14.98 8.32
N THR A 42 21.97 14.86 6.99
CA THR A 42 21.05 15.46 6.02
C THR A 42 19.79 14.60 5.86
N THR A 43 18.80 15.08 5.11
CA THR A 43 17.62 14.23 4.78
C THR A 43 18.02 13.04 3.93
N GLU A 44 18.86 13.24 2.92
CA GLU A 44 19.44 12.16 2.11
C GLU A 44 20.16 11.12 2.98
N HIS A 45 20.90 11.57 4.00
CA HIS A 45 21.54 10.67 4.95
C HIS A 45 20.56 9.73 5.65
N VAL A 46 19.43 10.25 6.13
CA VAL A 46 18.42 9.46 6.84
C VAL A 46 17.69 8.51 5.88
N LEU A 47 17.50 8.93 4.63
CA LEU A 47 16.70 8.21 3.65
C LEU A 47 17.49 7.13 2.90
N SER A 48 18.78 7.33 2.60
CA SER A 48 19.53 6.43 1.73
C SER A 48 21.03 6.26 2.05
N SER A 49 21.71 7.24 2.66
CA SER A 49 23.19 7.23 2.72
C SER A 49 23.81 6.98 4.11
N CYS A 50 23.03 6.55 5.10
CA CYS A 50 23.59 6.16 6.40
C CYS A 50 24.24 4.77 6.34
N LYS A 51 25.58 4.73 6.48
CA LYS A 51 26.38 3.50 6.45
C LYS A 51 25.94 2.49 7.51
N VAL A 52 25.67 2.95 8.73
CA VAL A 52 25.25 2.07 9.83
C VAL A 52 23.85 1.52 9.58
N ALA A 53 22.91 2.36 9.12
CA ALA A 53 21.57 1.91 8.76
C ALA A 53 21.58 0.89 7.61
N LEU A 54 22.49 1.07 6.64
CA LEU A 54 22.72 0.11 5.56
C LEU A 54 23.26 -1.22 6.09
N SER A 55 24.30 -1.19 6.94
CA SER A 55 24.89 -2.40 7.52
C SER A 55 23.94 -3.18 8.43
N GLN A 56 22.99 -2.48 9.07
CA GLN A 56 21.97 -3.06 9.94
C GLN A 56 20.70 -3.45 9.17
N GLU A 57 20.71 -3.41 7.84
CA GLU A 57 19.57 -3.74 6.98
C GLU A 57 18.28 -2.94 7.28
N GLN A 58 18.40 -1.76 7.91
CA GLN A 58 17.23 -0.94 8.24
C GLN A 58 16.49 -0.48 6.98
N TYR A 59 17.22 -0.26 5.87
CA TYR A 59 16.62 0.09 4.59
C TYR A 59 15.80 -1.07 4.02
N THR A 60 16.33 -2.29 4.08
CA THR A 60 15.62 -3.52 3.70
C THR A 60 14.37 -3.68 4.54
N TRP A 61 14.46 -3.49 5.86
CA TRP A 61 13.30 -3.56 6.74
C TRP A 61 12.23 -2.52 6.39
N ARG A 62 12.60 -1.25 6.20
CA ARG A 62 11.66 -0.18 5.81
C ARG A 62 11.00 -0.48 4.47
N HIS A 63 11.78 -0.95 3.49
CA HIS A 63 11.30 -1.34 2.18
C HIS A 63 10.27 -2.47 2.27
N ASN A 64 10.62 -3.56 2.97
CA ASN A 64 9.76 -4.70 3.16
C ASN A 64 8.47 -4.32 3.90
N ARG A 65 8.56 -3.42 4.88
CA ARG A 65 7.38 -2.92 5.58
C ARG A 65 6.43 -2.18 4.63
N VAL A 66 6.95 -1.34 3.74
CA VAL A 66 6.11 -0.65 2.74
C VAL A 66 5.48 -1.65 1.77
N LEU A 67 6.23 -2.64 1.30
CA LEU A 67 5.70 -3.69 0.42
C LEU A 67 4.58 -4.51 1.09
N GLN A 68 4.73 -4.86 2.37
CA GLN A 68 3.70 -5.56 3.15
C GLN A 68 2.40 -4.75 3.25
N GLU A 69 2.49 -3.45 3.55
CA GLU A 69 1.31 -2.58 3.64
C GLU A 69 0.62 -2.44 2.27
N LEU A 70 1.39 -2.29 1.19
CA LEU A 70 0.85 -2.23 -0.16
C LEU A 70 0.15 -3.54 -0.55
N ALA A 71 0.78 -4.68 -0.30
CA ALA A 71 0.21 -5.99 -0.58
C ALA A 71 -1.08 -6.22 0.20
N SER A 72 -1.12 -5.79 1.47
CA SER A 72 -2.31 -5.82 2.31
C SER A 72 -3.46 -5.01 1.71
N VAL A 73 -3.22 -3.74 1.36
CA VAL A 73 -4.23 -2.84 0.77
C VAL A 73 -4.75 -3.37 -0.57
N ILE A 74 -3.88 -3.93 -1.41
CA ILE A 74 -4.30 -4.51 -2.70
C ILE A 74 -5.15 -5.77 -2.47
N SER A 75 -4.77 -6.60 -1.50
CA SER A 75 -5.49 -7.82 -1.15
C SER A 75 -6.88 -7.52 -0.56
N THR A 76 -6.99 -6.49 0.28
CA THR A 76 -8.29 -6.04 0.80
C THR A 76 -9.16 -5.48 -0.31
N ALA A 77 -8.62 -4.62 -1.17
CA ALA A 77 -9.34 -4.09 -2.33
C ALA A 77 -9.82 -5.19 -3.27
N LYS A 78 -9.01 -6.24 -3.51
CA LYS A 78 -9.42 -7.41 -4.29
C LYS A 78 -10.64 -8.11 -3.69
N ARG A 79 -10.66 -8.31 -2.37
CA ARG A 79 -11.77 -8.94 -1.65
C ARG A 79 -13.06 -8.11 -1.73
N GLU A 80 -12.95 -6.79 -1.72
CA GLU A 80 -14.10 -5.88 -1.85
C GLU A 80 -14.69 -5.88 -3.28
N ILE A 81 -13.85 -5.98 -4.30
CA ILE A 81 -14.29 -6.00 -5.72
C ILE A 81 -14.93 -7.35 -6.08
N TYR A 82 -14.43 -8.44 -5.51
CA TYR A 82 -14.88 -9.80 -5.77
C TYR A 82 -15.28 -10.50 -4.47
N PRO A 83 -16.44 -10.15 -3.86
CA PRO A 83 -17.00 -10.97 -2.81
C PRO A 83 -17.23 -12.36 -3.42
N SER A 84 -16.59 -13.37 -2.87
CA SER A 84 -16.70 -14.77 -3.31
C SER A 84 -18.17 -15.11 -3.54
N SER A 85 -18.57 -15.25 -4.80
CA SER A 85 -19.94 -15.61 -5.17
C SER A 85 -20.20 -17.05 -4.76
N THR A 86 -20.78 -17.23 -3.58
CA THR A 86 -21.48 -18.48 -3.22
C THR A 86 -22.78 -18.14 -2.51
N THR A 87 -23.61 -17.32 -3.15
CA THR A 87 -25.03 -17.26 -2.80
C THR A 87 -25.82 -17.70 -4.01
N SER A 88 -26.10 -19.00 -4.10
CA SER A 88 -27.21 -19.46 -4.92
C SER A 88 -28.48 -18.92 -4.24
N THR A 89 -29.03 -17.82 -4.74
CA THR A 89 -30.36 -17.39 -4.32
C THR A 89 -31.37 -18.30 -5.01
N VAL A 90 -31.68 -19.44 -4.38
CA VAL A 90 -32.79 -20.31 -4.78
C VAL A 90 -34.09 -19.58 -4.40
N PHE A 91 -34.75 -18.98 -5.39
CA PHE A 91 -36.13 -18.52 -5.20
C PHE A 91 -37.03 -19.75 -5.10
N THR A 92 -37.59 -19.98 -3.92
CA THR A 92 -38.63 -21.00 -3.72
C THR A 92 -39.97 -20.28 -3.69
N THR A 93 -40.83 -20.59 -4.66
CA THR A 93 -42.23 -20.17 -4.63
C THR A 93 -43.00 -21.06 -3.67
N GLU A 94 -43.77 -20.47 -2.77
CA GLU A 94 -44.74 -21.21 -1.96
C GLU A 94 -45.81 -21.83 -2.88
N GLY A 95 -45.86 -23.16 -2.92
CA GLY A 95 -46.84 -23.92 -3.71
C GLY A 95 -46.29 -24.53 -5.01
N GLY A 96 -45.77 -25.76 -4.91
CA GLY A 96 -45.93 -26.78 -5.95
C GLY A 96 -45.00 -26.69 -7.19
N ILE A 97 -44.37 -27.83 -7.47
CA ILE A 97 -43.42 -28.10 -8.55
C ILE A 97 -44.04 -27.77 -9.92
N LYS A 98 -43.58 -26.69 -10.55
CA LYS A 98 -43.55 -26.58 -12.03
C LYS A 98 -42.21 -25.99 -12.45
N LYS A 99 -41.39 -26.84 -13.09
CA LYS A 99 -40.09 -26.47 -13.64
C LYS A 99 -40.32 -25.40 -14.71
N TRP A 100 -39.89 -24.18 -14.45
CA TRP A 100 -39.82 -23.15 -15.48
C TRP A 100 -38.78 -23.58 -16.52
N HIS A 101 -39.21 -23.78 -17.76
CA HIS A 101 -38.33 -23.93 -18.93
C HIS A 101 -37.91 -22.56 -19.47
N GLY A 102 -37.67 -21.59 -18.58
CA GLY A 102 -37.17 -20.27 -18.91
C GLY A 102 -35.67 -20.27 -18.67
N GLY A 103 -34.89 -20.35 -19.75
CA GLY A 103 -33.43 -20.30 -19.68
C GLY A 103 -32.95 -19.14 -18.82
N SER A 104 -31.94 -19.39 -17.99
CA SER A 104 -31.26 -18.35 -17.22
C SER A 104 -30.81 -17.24 -18.18
N ILE A 105 -31.44 -16.06 -18.08
CA ILE A 105 -30.99 -14.89 -18.85
C ILE A 105 -29.66 -14.47 -18.24
N THR A 106 -28.56 -14.81 -18.90
CA THR A 106 -27.24 -14.33 -18.54
C THR A 106 -27.17 -12.84 -18.90
N ILE A 107 -27.47 -11.97 -17.94
CA ILE A 107 -27.25 -10.53 -18.11
C ILE A 107 -25.74 -10.33 -18.25
N LYS A 108 -25.27 -10.04 -19.48
CA LYS A 108 -23.86 -9.71 -19.73
C LYS A 108 -23.57 -8.37 -19.04
N THR A 109 -23.03 -8.42 -17.83
CA THR A 109 -22.54 -7.23 -17.16
C THR A 109 -21.41 -6.66 -18.00
N HIS A 110 -21.55 -5.38 -18.40
CA HIS A 110 -20.52 -4.69 -19.14
C HIS A 110 -19.22 -4.72 -18.32
N ARG A 111 -18.11 -5.16 -18.92
CA ARG A 111 -16.82 -5.22 -18.21
C ARG A 111 -16.47 -3.80 -17.76
N LYS A 112 -16.30 -3.60 -16.44
CA LYS A 112 -15.91 -2.31 -15.85
C LYS A 112 -14.44 -1.93 -16.12
N GLY A 113 -13.68 -2.77 -16.84
CA GLY A 113 -12.29 -2.53 -17.21
C GLY A 113 -11.65 -3.78 -17.82
N LEU A 114 -10.37 -3.66 -18.22
CA LEU A 114 -9.58 -4.75 -18.82
C LEU A 114 -9.56 -6.03 -17.96
N LEU A 115 -9.59 -5.86 -16.63
CA LEU A 115 -9.59 -6.95 -15.65
C LEU A 115 -10.99 -7.37 -15.19
N GLY A 116 -12.07 -6.86 -15.82
CA GLY A 116 -13.44 -7.16 -15.43
C GLY A 116 -13.77 -8.65 -15.62
N GLY A 117 -13.94 -9.37 -14.50
CA GLY A 117 -14.22 -10.80 -14.46
C GLY A 117 -13.00 -11.70 -14.26
N CYS A 118 -11.79 -11.13 -14.16
CA CYS A 118 -10.58 -11.87 -13.84
C CYS A 118 -10.47 -12.02 -12.32
N ASN A 119 -10.92 -13.15 -11.77
CA ASN A 119 -10.91 -13.42 -10.32
C ASN A 119 -9.67 -14.18 -9.84
N ASN A 120 -8.80 -14.60 -10.77
CA ASN A 120 -7.73 -15.57 -10.55
C ASN A 120 -6.33 -14.97 -10.34
N TRP A 121 -6.17 -13.64 -10.39
CA TRP A 121 -4.86 -13.02 -10.17
C TRP A 121 -4.48 -13.07 -8.69
N VAL A 122 -3.22 -13.38 -8.39
CA VAL A 122 -2.70 -13.48 -7.01
C VAL A 122 -1.78 -12.29 -6.76
N VAL A 123 -1.90 -11.68 -5.57
CA VAL A 123 -0.97 -10.63 -5.12
C VAL A 123 0.29 -11.33 -4.62
N SER A 124 1.43 -11.02 -5.22
CA SER A 124 2.75 -11.42 -4.74
C SER A 124 3.55 -10.16 -4.44
N ALA A 125 4.34 -10.21 -3.37
CA ALA A 125 5.28 -9.16 -3.00
C ALA A 125 6.67 -9.78 -2.87
N ASP A 126 7.68 -9.07 -3.35
CA ASP A 126 9.09 -9.49 -3.26
C ASP A 126 9.59 -9.27 -1.82
N LEU A 127 9.18 -10.17 -0.94
CA LEU A 127 9.53 -10.21 0.47
C LEU A 127 10.37 -11.47 0.73
N PRO A 128 11.39 -11.40 1.60
CA PRO A 128 12.11 -12.59 2.03
C PRO A 128 11.16 -13.58 2.72
N GLU A 129 11.42 -14.88 2.55
CA GLU A 129 10.65 -15.99 3.15
C GLU A 129 10.59 -15.94 4.68
#